data_AF-A0A4Q9Q820-F1
#
_entry.id   AF-A0A4Q9Q820-F1
#
_cell.length_a   1.000
_cell.length_b   1.000
_cell.length_c   1.000
_cell.angle_alpha   90.00
_cell.angle_beta   90.00
_cell.angle_gamma   90.00
#
_symmetry.space_group_name_H-M   'P 1'
#
loop_
_entity.id
_entity.type
_entity.pdbx_description
1 polymer ?
#
loop_
_entity_poly.entity_id
_entity_poly.type
_entity_poly.pdbx_seq_one_letter_code
_entity_poly.pdbx_strand_id
1 'polypeptide(L)'
;MIIYRTIFHLSAKQEALHASLIELAEKKAAGIPTSKPPPVTVFTYPLVSASPPFPFEAGPPIDHASGKIRTIAPHLRSANNLSYTRTLALLRRELGPHFPLEKLWEKHACYEFEERDALSTVPGLQVSTPYVNHVATMTGGVGYEELARFYKYHFVKEDVTPPDTELITISRTIGADRIIDEMIFKCTHTTEIDYFLPGIKPTGKRLEIALVGVVAFRGDKLTFETRSYWDQASLLVQLGLLDPKGLPVAGAEVGHKVVDPFGLPSNTLLARWKESEGKPID
;
A
#
# COMPACT_ATOMS: atom_id res chain seq x y z
N MET A 1 -28.02 15.78 -23.88
CA MET A 1 -27.52 16.68 -22.82
C MET A 1 -26.25 16.06 -22.27
N ILE A 2 -25.09 16.69 -22.47
CA ILE A 2 -23.81 16.19 -21.93
C ILE A 2 -23.88 16.39 -20.41
N ILE A 3 -24.02 15.30 -19.66
CA ILE A 3 -23.98 15.36 -18.21
C ILE A 3 -22.51 15.40 -17.81
N TYR A 4 -21.98 16.60 -17.59
CA TYR A 4 -20.63 16.76 -17.06
C TYR A 4 -20.56 16.09 -15.69
N ARG A 5 -19.57 15.21 -15.54
CA ARG A 5 -19.33 14.54 -14.27
C ARG A 5 -18.61 15.46 -13.30
N THR A 6 -19.06 15.49 -12.05
CA THR A 6 -18.52 16.40 -11.04
C THR A 6 -18.23 15.65 -9.76
N ILE A 7 -17.01 15.84 -9.24
CA ILE A 7 -16.61 15.34 -7.92
C ILE A 7 -16.51 16.53 -6.96
N PHE A 8 -17.12 16.38 -5.79
CA PHE A 8 -17.02 17.33 -4.67
C PHE A 8 -16.24 16.69 -3.53
N HIS A 9 -15.29 17.44 -2.98
CA HIS A 9 -14.52 17.07 -1.78
C HIS A 9 -14.85 18.08 -0.68
N LEU A 10 -15.40 17.62 0.44
CA LEU A 10 -15.92 18.47 1.50
C LEU A 10 -15.38 18.08 2.88
N SER A 11 -15.29 19.05 3.79
CA SER A 11 -15.17 18.73 5.21
C SER A 11 -16.50 18.15 5.70
N ALA A 12 -16.46 17.13 6.57
CA ALA A 12 -17.69 16.61 7.17
C ALA A 12 -18.42 17.64 8.04
N LYS A 13 -17.74 18.72 8.45
CA LYS A 13 -18.35 19.84 9.18
C LYS A 13 -19.31 20.68 8.34
N GLN A 14 -19.36 20.46 7.01
CA GLN A 14 -20.24 21.18 6.08
C GLN A 14 -21.54 20.41 5.82
N GLU A 15 -22.27 20.06 6.88
CA GLU A 15 -23.44 19.16 6.82
C GLU A 15 -24.55 19.68 5.89
N ALA A 16 -24.88 20.97 5.95
CA ALA A 16 -25.92 21.57 5.10
C ALA A 16 -25.56 21.50 3.60
N LEU A 17 -24.28 21.73 3.26
CA LEU A 17 -23.80 21.62 1.88
C LEU A 17 -23.77 20.16 1.43
N HIS A 18 -23.35 19.25 2.31
CA HIS A 18 -23.33 17.82 2.04
C HIS A 18 -24.74 17.29 1.72
N ALA A 19 -25.74 17.63 2.53
CA ALA A 19 -27.13 17.24 2.31
C ALA A 19 -27.66 17.74 0.95
N SER A 20 -27.40 19.01 0.63
CA SER A 20 -27.83 19.61 -0.64
C SER A 20 -27.20 18.94 -1.86
N LEU A 21 -25.93 18.52 -1.77
CA LEU A 21 -25.24 17.83 -2.86
C LEU A 21 -25.64 16.36 -3.00
N ILE A 22 -25.97 15.66 -1.90
CA ILE A 22 -26.51 14.30 -1.96
C ILE A 22 -27.85 14.32 -2.71
N GLU A 23 -28.75 15.23 -2.35
CA GLU A 23 -30.06 15.36 -3.02
C GLU A 23 -29.89 15.62 -4.52
N LEU A 24 -28.93 16.49 -4.90
CA LEU A 24 -28.59 16.73 -6.30
C LEU A 24 -28.01 15.47 -6.99
N ALA A 25 -27.17 14.71 -6.29
CA ALA A 25 -26.56 13.50 -6.83
C ALA A 25 -27.61 12.42 -7.09
N GLU A 26 -28.52 12.19 -6.15
CA GLU A 26 -29.64 11.24 -6.29
C GLU A 26 -30.57 11.64 -7.44
N LYS A 27 -30.99 12.92 -7.49
CA LYS A 27 -31.82 13.44 -8.59
C LYS A 27 -31.19 13.24 -9.96
N LYS A 28 -29.88 13.43 -10.08
CA LYS A 28 -29.17 13.24 -11.35
C LYS A 28 -28.84 11.77 -11.64
N ALA A 29 -28.76 10.91 -10.63
CA ALA A 29 -28.54 9.47 -10.78
C ALA A 29 -29.82 8.72 -11.17
N ALA A 30 -31.00 9.29 -10.89
CA ALA A 30 -32.28 8.69 -11.22
C ALA A 30 -32.38 8.31 -12.72
N GLY A 31 -32.63 7.02 -12.98
CA GLY A 31 -32.75 6.47 -14.34
C GLY A 31 -31.43 6.19 -15.06
N ILE A 32 -30.27 6.36 -14.40
CA ILE A 32 -28.98 5.96 -14.95
C ILE A 32 -28.71 4.47 -14.65
N PRO A 33 -28.33 3.65 -15.65
CA PRO A 33 -27.96 2.25 -15.42
C PRO A 33 -26.77 2.10 -14.46
N THR A 34 -26.76 1.04 -13.65
CA THR A 34 -25.66 0.70 -12.72
C THR A 34 -24.32 0.45 -13.42
N SER A 35 -24.33 0.19 -14.73
CA SER A 35 -23.12 0.09 -15.56
C SER A 35 -22.42 1.42 -15.81
N LYS A 36 -23.05 2.56 -15.49
CA LYS A 36 -22.48 3.90 -15.67
C LYS A 36 -22.21 4.55 -14.31
N PRO A 37 -21.01 5.14 -14.13
CA PRO A 37 -20.71 5.92 -12.94
C PRO A 37 -21.72 7.06 -12.73
N PRO A 38 -22.04 7.39 -11.46
CA PRO A 38 -22.94 8.48 -11.15
C PRO A 38 -22.39 9.82 -11.64
N PRO A 39 -23.27 10.76 -12.03
CA PRO A 39 -22.85 12.03 -12.60
C PRO A 39 -22.29 13.01 -11.57
N VAL A 40 -22.74 12.91 -10.32
CA VAL A 40 -22.20 13.67 -9.19
C VAL A 40 -21.73 12.68 -8.13
N THR A 41 -20.54 12.91 -7.59
CA THR A 41 -20.01 12.12 -6.48
C THR A 41 -19.49 13.06 -5.41
N VAL A 42 -19.89 12.83 -4.16
CA VAL A 42 -19.52 13.67 -3.02
C VAL A 42 -18.69 12.83 -2.06
N PHE A 43 -17.55 13.35 -1.64
CA PHE A 43 -16.68 12.74 -0.66
C PHE A 43 -16.49 13.68 0.53
N THR A 44 -16.68 13.15 1.74
CA THR A 44 -16.51 13.90 2.99
C THR A 44 -15.28 13.44 3.77
N TYR A 45 -14.63 14.39 4.45
CA TYR A 45 -13.45 14.17 5.26
C TYR A 45 -13.70 14.64 6.70
N PRO A 46 -13.71 13.74 7.70
CA PRO A 46 -14.19 14.08 9.05
C PRO A 46 -13.26 15.00 9.84
N LEU A 47 -11.96 14.87 9.62
CA LEU A 47 -10.95 15.51 10.46
C LEU A 47 -10.37 16.80 9.87
N VAL A 48 -10.90 17.30 8.75
CA VAL A 48 -10.37 18.52 8.10
C VAL A 48 -11.22 19.75 8.41
N SER A 49 -10.58 20.92 8.42
CA SER A 49 -11.26 22.20 8.59
C SER A 49 -12.14 22.52 7.36
N ALA A 50 -13.19 23.31 7.57
CA ALA A 50 -14.01 23.83 6.46
C ALA A 50 -13.42 25.12 5.87
N SER A 51 -12.53 25.81 6.61
CA SER A 51 -11.92 27.08 6.20
C SER A 51 -10.57 27.27 6.89
N PRO A 52 -9.48 27.49 6.13
CA PRO A 52 -9.41 27.41 4.67
C PRO A 52 -9.63 25.97 4.14
N PRO A 53 -10.14 25.78 2.90
CA PRO A 53 -10.36 24.43 2.39
C PRO A 53 -9.05 23.63 2.34
N PHE A 54 -9.11 22.36 2.75
CA PHE A 54 -7.94 21.49 2.91
C PHE A 54 -7.03 21.31 1.67
N PRO A 55 -7.48 21.46 0.40
CA PRO A 55 -6.57 21.50 -0.75
C PRO A 55 -5.62 22.70 -0.76
N PHE A 56 -5.95 23.77 -0.04
CA PHE A 56 -5.15 24.99 0.09
C PHE A 56 -4.38 25.08 1.42
N GLU A 57 -4.71 24.22 2.40
CA GLU A 57 -4.01 24.14 3.68
C GLU A 57 -2.68 23.38 3.60
N ALA A 58 -2.53 22.53 2.58
CA ALA A 58 -1.30 21.77 2.36
C ALA A 58 -0.85 21.91 0.90
N GLY A 59 0.40 22.36 0.72
CA GLY A 59 1.03 22.45 -0.59
C GLY A 59 1.20 21.08 -1.26
N PRO A 60 1.69 21.06 -2.51
CA PRO A 60 1.92 19.81 -3.23
C PRO A 60 2.93 18.91 -2.48
N PRO A 61 2.79 17.57 -2.55
CA PRO A 61 3.69 16.61 -1.90
C PRO A 61 5.21 16.87 -2.09
N ILE A 62 5.59 17.43 -3.25
CA ILE A 62 6.97 17.77 -3.61
C ILE A 62 7.59 18.85 -2.71
N ASP A 63 6.79 19.74 -2.13
CA ASP A 63 7.26 20.79 -1.23
C ASP A 63 7.59 20.24 0.17
N HIS A 64 7.05 19.07 0.52
CA HIS A 64 7.38 18.38 1.77
C HIS A 64 8.68 17.59 1.66
N ALA A 65 8.87 16.88 0.54
CA ALA A 65 10.09 16.12 0.32
C ALA A 65 11.32 16.99 0.03
N SER A 66 11.12 18.25 -0.39
CA SER A 66 12.20 19.26 -0.50
C SER A 66 12.46 20.02 0.80
N GLY A 67 11.80 19.67 1.91
CA GLY A 67 11.97 20.32 3.22
C GLY A 67 11.46 21.76 3.29
N LYS A 68 10.75 22.24 2.27
CA LYS A 68 10.27 23.63 2.17
C LYS A 68 9.04 23.92 3.05
N ILE A 69 8.24 22.91 3.40
CA ILE A 69 7.05 23.06 4.25
C ILE A 69 7.16 22.23 5.54
N ARG A 70 6.91 22.89 6.69
CA ARG A 70 6.81 22.28 8.03
C ARG A 70 5.66 21.27 8.12
N THR A 71 5.79 20.37 9.10
CA THR A 71 4.87 19.28 9.49
C THR A 71 3.39 19.57 9.19
N ILE A 72 2.82 18.90 8.18
CA ILE A 72 1.38 18.91 7.97
C ILE A 72 0.71 18.00 8.99
N ALA A 73 -0.45 18.40 9.50
CA ALA A 73 -1.26 17.54 10.34
C ALA A 73 -1.63 16.21 9.61
N PRO A 74 -1.50 15.03 10.23
CA PRO A 74 -1.70 13.75 9.57
C PRO A 74 -3.05 13.60 8.83
N HIS A 75 -4.11 14.19 9.38
CA HIS A 75 -5.44 14.18 8.78
C HIS A 75 -5.53 14.99 7.49
N LEU A 76 -4.83 16.12 7.38
CA LEU A 76 -4.77 16.93 6.17
C LEU A 76 -3.98 16.20 5.08
N ARG A 77 -2.85 15.56 5.44
CA ARG A 77 -2.08 14.71 4.51
C ARG A 77 -2.93 13.56 3.99
N SER A 78 -3.68 12.89 4.86
CA SER A 78 -4.61 11.83 4.47
C SER A 78 -5.69 12.33 3.51
N ALA A 79 -6.36 13.43 3.85
CA ALA A 79 -7.43 14.00 3.03
C ALA A 79 -6.93 14.41 1.63
N ASN A 80 -5.77 15.06 1.54
CA ASN A 80 -5.15 15.44 0.27
C ASN A 80 -4.77 14.23 -0.59
N ASN A 81 -4.18 13.20 0.01
CA ASN A 81 -3.82 11.98 -0.72
C ASN A 81 -5.07 11.29 -1.28
N LEU A 82 -6.14 11.18 -0.49
CA LEU A 82 -7.39 10.56 -0.92
C LEU A 82 -8.13 11.41 -1.96
N SER A 83 -8.20 12.73 -1.78
CA SER A 83 -8.85 13.63 -2.73
C SER A 83 -8.13 13.65 -4.07
N TYR A 84 -6.79 13.65 -4.05
CA TYR A 84 -5.95 13.57 -5.23
C TYR A 84 -6.26 12.30 -6.05
N THR A 85 -6.21 11.12 -5.43
CA THR A 85 -6.46 9.84 -6.12
C THR A 85 -7.86 9.77 -6.72
N ARG A 86 -8.88 10.25 -6.00
CA ARG A 86 -10.27 10.29 -6.48
C ARG A 86 -10.44 11.24 -7.67
N THR A 87 -9.81 12.41 -7.62
CA THR A 87 -9.82 13.37 -8.72
C THR A 87 -9.06 12.80 -9.92
N LEU A 88 -7.89 12.18 -9.71
CA LEU A 88 -7.13 11.56 -10.79
C LEU A 88 -7.89 10.40 -11.45
N ALA A 89 -8.64 9.61 -10.68
CA ALA A 89 -9.49 8.55 -11.21
C ALA A 89 -10.53 9.10 -12.20
N LEU A 90 -11.16 10.22 -11.86
CA LEU A 90 -12.08 10.91 -12.77
C LEU A 90 -11.34 11.43 -14.02
N LEU A 91 -10.24 12.16 -13.83
CA LEU A 91 -9.50 12.77 -14.94
C LEU A 91 -8.97 11.72 -15.92
N ARG A 92 -8.35 10.64 -15.42
CA ARG A 92 -7.86 9.54 -16.26
C ARG A 92 -8.99 8.85 -17.01
N ARG A 93 -10.18 8.73 -16.42
CA ARG A 93 -11.34 8.12 -17.07
C ARG A 93 -11.92 8.98 -18.19
N GLU A 94 -12.03 10.29 -17.99
CA GLU A 94 -12.70 11.19 -18.96
C GLU A 94 -11.74 11.77 -20.00
N LEU A 95 -10.48 12.02 -19.63
CA LEU A 95 -9.48 12.70 -20.46
C LEU A 95 -8.35 11.77 -20.90
N GLY A 96 -8.15 10.64 -20.22
CA GLY A 96 -6.91 9.87 -20.33
C GLY A 96 -5.70 10.65 -19.78
N PRO A 97 -4.46 10.18 -20.03
CA PRO A 97 -4.10 8.90 -20.62
C PRO A 97 -4.30 7.70 -19.67
N HIS A 98 -4.54 6.53 -20.26
CA HIS A 98 -4.59 5.25 -19.54
C HIS A 98 -3.23 4.57 -19.63
N PHE A 99 -2.54 4.46 -18.49
CA PHE A 99 -1.26 3.75 -18.41
C PHE A 99 -1.49 2.29 -18.04
N PRO A 100 -0.79 1.33 -18.66
CA PRO A 100 -0.82 -0.07 -18.27
C PRO A 100 0.01 -0.29 -17.00
N LEU A 101 -0.51 0.16 -15.86
CA LEU A 101 0.20 0.14 -14.57
C LEU A 101 0.68 -1.27 -14.19
N GLU A 102 -0.13 -2.29 -14.47
CA GLU A 102 0.21 -3.68 -14.21
C GLU A 102 1.46 -4.13 -14.96
N LYS A 103 1.53 -3.85 -16.27
CA LYS A 103 2.71 -4.19 -17.08
C LYS A 103 3.96 -3.45 -16.63
N LEU A 104 3.80 -2.19 -16.22
CA LEU A 104 4.90 -1.40 -15.67
C LEU A 104 5.40 -2.01 -14.36
N TRP A 105 4.50 -2.47 -13.50
CA TRP A 105 4.84 -3.12 -12.26
C TRP A 105 5.47 -4.51 -12.45
N GLU A 106 4.93 -5.36 -13.30
CA GLU A 106 5.50 -6.69 -13.58
C GLU A 106 6.91 -6.60 -14.15
N LYS A 107 7.13 -5.66 -15.06
CA LYS A 107 8.46 -5.38 -15.59
C LYS A 107 9.42 -4.92 -14.49
N HIS A 108 8.93 -4.11 -13.55
CA HIS A 108 9.72 -3.65 -12.42
C HIS A 108 10.04 -4.79 -11.44
N ALA A 109 9.05 -5.60 -11.07
CA ALA A 109 9.23 -6.77 -10.20
C ALA A 109 10.21 -7.78 -10.81
N CYS A 110 10.18 -7.99 -12.13
CA CYS A 110 11.16 -8.79 -12.85
C CYS A 110 12.59 -8.23 -12.67
N TYR A 111 12.79 -6.92 -12.85
CA TYR A 111 14.11 -6.30 -12.64
C TYR A 111 14.60 -6.35 -11.18
N GLU A 112 13.70 -6.16 -10.22
CA GLU A 112 14.04 -6.18 -8.80
C GLU A 112 14.35 -7.57 -8.27
N PHE A 113 13.55 -8.57 -8.64
CA PHE A 113 13.58 -9.90 -8.00
C PHE A 113 14.15 -11.01 -8.89
N GLU A 114 13.97 -10.95 -10.21
CA GLU A 114 14.48 -11.98 -11.13
C GLU A 114 15.86 -11.60 -11.69
N GLU A 115 15.98 -10.43 -12.32
CA GLU A 115 17.24 -10.00 -12.93
C GLU A 115 18.22 -9.41 -11.92
N ARG A 116 17.74 -8.98 -10.74
CA ARG A 116 18.53 -8.36 -9.67
C ARG A 116 19.47 -7.29 -10.23
N ASP A 117 18.92 -6.36 -11.01
CA ASP A 117 19.68 -5.26 -11.59
C ASP A 117 19.25 -3.90 -11.03
N ALA A 118 20.05 -3.36 -10.11
CA ALA A 118 19.84 -2.04 -9.53
C ALA A 118 19.95 -0.94 -10.59
N LEU A 119 20.80 -1.10 -11.61
CA LEU A 119 21.05 -0.08 -12.64
C LEU A 119 19.97 -0.06 -13.72
N SER A 120 19.19 -1.12 -13.90
CA SER A 120 18.01 -1.16 -14.79
C SER A 120 16.70 -0.84 -14.06
N THR A 121 16.68 -0.95 -12.73
CA THR A 121 15.59 -0.50 -11.86
C THR A 121 15.58 1.03 -11.71
N VAL A 122 16.76 1.65 -11.67
CA VAL A 122 17.00 3.07 -11.41
C VAL A 122 16.59 4.06 -12.53
N PRO A 123 16.63 3.74 -13.85
CA PRO A 123 16.21 4.66 -14.92
C PRO A 123 14.71 5.01 -14.88
N GLY A 124 13.89 4.21 -14.18
CA GLY A 124 12.49 4.53 -13.85
C GLY A 124 12.32 5.59 -12.75
N LEU A 125 13.38 5.93 -12.00
CA LEU A 125 13.40 6.90 -10.87
C LEU A 125 13.35 8.38 -11.30
N GLN A 126 12.82 8.70 -12.48
CA GLN A 126 12.71 10.09 -12.94
C GLN A 126 11.51 10.83 -12.31
N VAL A 127 11.34 10.69 -11.00
CA VAL A 127 10.44 11.51 -10.20
C VAL A 127 11.29 12.25 -9.18
N SER A 128 10.95 13.50 -8.91
CA SER A 128 11.77 14.41 -8.12
C SER A 128 12.02 13.95 -6.68
N THR A 129 11.16 13.09 -6.12
CA THR A 129 11.20 12.71 -4.69
C THR A 129 10.72 11.26 -4.46
N PRO A 130 11.47 10.23 -4.90
CA PRO A 130 11.12 8.83 -4.66
C PRO A 130 11.39 8.45 -3.20
N TYR A 131 10.64 7.51 -2.62
CA TYR A 131 10.90 6.87 -1.34
C TYR A 131 10.45 5.40 -1.30
N VAL A 132 11.22 4.58 -0.60
CA VAL A 132 10.85 3.22 -0.22
C VAL A 132 10.79 3.19 1.29
N ASN A 133 9.72 2.61 1.83
CA ASN A 133 9.56 2.47 3.26
C ASN A 133 9.09 1.05 3.59
N HIS A 134 10.00 0.29 4.16
CA HIS A 134 9.70 -0.97 4.83
C HIS A 134 9.20 -0.67 6.24
N VAL A 135 7.88 -0.72 6.43
CA VAL A 135 7.25 -0.15 7.63
C VAL A 135 7.64 -0.90 8.91
N ALA A 136 7.84 -2.22 8.82
CA ALA A 136 8.12 -3.05 9.99
C ALA A 136 9.51 -2.83 10.58
N THR A 137 10.51 -2.48 9.75
CA THR A 137 11.91 -2.25 10.17
C THR A 137 12.34 -0.81 10.02
N MET A 138 11.46 0.06 9.51
CA MET A 138 11.76 1.46 9.15
C MET A 138 12.97 1.59 8.21
N THR A 139 13.25 0.55 7.40
CA THR A 139 14.34 0.59 6.42
C THR A 139 13.84 1.15 5.09
N GLY A 140 14.77 1.66 4.28
CA GLY A 140 14.47 2.27 2.99
C GLY A 140 15.27 3.55 2.79
N GLY A 141 14.73 4.48 2.02
CA GLY A 141 15.38 5.75 1.74
C GLY A 141 14.42 6.77 1.14
N VAL A 142 14.75 8.05 1.26
CA VAL A 142 13.99 9.16 0.70
C VAL A 142 14.89 9.98 -0.22
N GLY A 143 14.44 10.23 -1.44
CA GLY A 143 15.21 10.89 -2.49
C GLY A 143 16.06 9.92 -3.31
N TYR A 144 16.49 10.38 -4.47
CA TYR A 144 17.22 9.56 -5.44
C TYR A 144 18.54 9.00 -4.89
N GLU A 145 19.31 9.81 -4.16
CA GLU A 145 20.63 9.42 -3.66
C GLU A 145 20.55 8.32 -2.58
N GLU A 146 19.64 8.47 -1.61
CA GLU A 146 19.43 7.45 -0.58
C GLU A 146 18.88 6.16 -1.17
N LEU A 147 17.93 6.25 -2.12
CA LEU A 147 17.39 5.07 -2.78
C LEU A 147 18.45 4.35 -3.61
N ALA A 148 19.22 5.07 -4.42
CA ALA A 148 20.27 4.47 -5.23
C ALA A 148 21.31 3.75 -4.35
N ARG A 149 21.64 4.31 -3.18
CA ARG A 149 22.49 3.66 -2.19
C ARG A 149 21.82 2.40 -1.60
N PHE A 150 20.55 2.50 -1.22
CA PHE A 150 19.80 1.38 -0.65
C PHE A 150 19.73 0.19 -1.63
N TYR A 151 19.31 0.44 -2.87
CA TYR A 151 19.21 -0.60 -3.90
C TYR A 151 20.57 -1.23 -4.22
N LYS A 152 21.61 -0.40 -4.35
CA LYS A 152 22.95 -0.86 -4.73
C LYS A 152 23.64 -1.71 -3.66
N TYR A 153 23.48 -1.37 -2.38
CA TYR A 153 24.26 -1.97 -1.30
C TYR A 153 23.46 -2.91 -0.39
N HIS A 154 22.15 -2.73 -0.26
CA HIS A 154 21.33 -3.39 0.76
C HIS A 154 20.11 -4.16 0.21
N PHE A 155 19.92 -4.21 -1.11
CA PHE A 155 18.76 -4.89 -1.71
C PHE A 155 19.16 -5.85 -2.83
N VAL A 156 19.88 -5.35 -3.84
CA VAL A 156 20.07 -6.07 -5.11
C VAL A 156 21.37 -6.88 -5.16
N LYS A 157 22.24 -6.76 -4.16
CA LYS A 157 23.49 -7.51 -4.15
C LYS A 157 23.20 -9.00 -4.00
N GLU A 158 23.83 -9.85 -4.83
CA GLU A 158 23.65 -11.31 -4.86
C GLU A 158 23.80 -11.97 -3.47
N ASP A 159 24.60 -11.36 -2.59
CA ASP A 159 24.84 -11.85 -1.23
C ASP A 159 23.72 -11.53 -0.22
N VAL A 160 22.76 -10.66 -0.56
CA VAL A 160 21.79 -10.10 0.40
C VAL A 160 20.45 -10.85 0.35
N THR A 161 20.06 -11.35 -0.82
CA THR A 161 18.80 -12.10 -0.97
C THR A 161 19.08 -13.58 -1.21
N PRO A 162 18.51 -14.50 -0.40
CA PRO A 162 18.70 -15.93 -0.58
C PRO A 162 18.36 -16.41 -2.00
N PRO A 163 19.12 -17.35 -2.58
CA PRO A 163 18.89 -17.83 -3.93
C PRO A 163 17.57 -18.60 -4.08
N ASP A 164 17.00 -19.11 -2.98
CA ASP A 164 15.74 -19.84 -2.93
C ASP A 164 14.53 -18.94 -2.61
N THR A 165 14.66 -17.63 -2.84
CA THR A 165 13.58 -16.68 -2.62
C THR A 165 12.48 -16.86 -3.66
N GLU A 166 11.26 -17.13 -3.19
CA GLU A 166 10.05 -17.23 -3.99
C GLU A 166 9.04 -16.17 -3.53
N LEU A 167 8.47 -15.44 -4.49
CA LEU A 167 7.39 -14.49 -4.28
C LEU A 167 6.12 -14.98 -4.98
N ILE A 168 5.09 -15.28 -4.21
CA ILE A 168 3.80 -15.76 -4.73
C ILE A 168 2.78 -14.64 -4.57
N THR A 169 2.31 -14.06 -5.68
CA THR A 169 1.25 -13.04 -5.63
C THR A 169 -0.11 -13.71 -5.39
N ILE A 170 -0.81 -13.29 -4.33
CA ILE A 170 -2.13 -13.80 -3.92
C ILE A 170 -3.24 -12.91 -4.48
N SER A 171 -3.09 -11.60 -4.33
CA SER A 171 -4.08 -10.63 -4.76
C SER A 171 -3.40 -9.37 -5.27
N ARG A 172 -3.98 -8.78 -6.31
CA ARG A 172 -3.52 -7.52 -6.91
C ARG A 172 -4.71 -6.59 -7.08
N THR A 173 -4.63 -5.40 -6.50
CA THR A 173 -5.64 -4.35 -6.65
C THR A 173 -5.05 -3.17 -7.41
N ILE A 174 -5.62 -2.88 -8.58
CA ILE A 174 -5.18 -1.76 -9.43
C ILE A 174 -6.09 -0.56 -9.20
N GLY A 175 -5.50 0.52 -8.70
CA GLY A 175 -6.15 1.82 -8.51
C GLY A 175 -5.84 2.80 -9.64
N ALA A 176 -6.32 4.03 -9.47
CA ALA A 176 -6.08 5.10 -10.43
C ALA A 176 -4.63 5.60 -10.45
N ASP A 177 -3.89 5.44 -9.35
CA ASP A 177 -2.51 5.92 -9.16
C ASP A 177 -1.64 4.93 -8.38
N ARG A 178 -2.14 3.72 -8.07
CA ARG A 178 -1.43 2.78 -7.20
C ARG A 178 -1.80 1.34 -7.51
N ILE A 179 -0.90 0.44 -7.18
CA ILE A 179 -1.12 -1.00 -7.15
C ILE A 179 -0.90 -1.46 -5.72
N ILE A 180 -1.79 -2.32 -5.23
CA ILE A 180 -1.63 -2.99 -3.95
C ILE A 180 -1.49 -4.47 -4.27
N ASP A 181 -0.32 -5.02 -3.97
CA ASP A 181 -0.06 -6.44 -4.10
C ASP A 181 0.02 -7.08 -2.72
N GLU A 182 -0.72 -8.16 -2.56
CA GLU A 182 -0.63 -9.08 -1.44
C GLU A 182 0.13 -10.31 -1.93
N MET A 183 1.26 -10.61 -1.28
CA MET A 183 2.18 -11.67 -1.71
C MET A 183 2.61 -12.52 -0.51
N ILE A 184 2.97 -13.77 -0.79
CA ILE A 184 3.70 -14.62 0.15
C ILE A 184 5.17 -14.61 -0.25
N PHE A 185 6.03 -14.26 0.70
CA PHE A 185 7.47 -14.33 0.58
C PHE A 185 7.96 -15.60 1.28
N LYS A 186 8.61 -16.48 0.52
CA LYS A 186 9.24 -17.70 1.03
C LYS A 186 10.72 -17.65 0.74
N CYS A 187 11.56 -17.94 1.74
CA CYS A 187 12.96 -18.21 1.50
C CYS A 187 13.57 -19.02 2.65
N THR A 188 14.82 -19.46 2.50
CA THR A 188 15.60 -20.01 3.60
C THR A 188 16.62 -18.97 4.02
N HIS A 189 16.67 -18.66 5.31
CA HIS A 189 17.56 -17.63 5.86
C HIS A 189 19.03 -18.09 5.85
N THR A 190 19.63 -18.07 4.66
CA THR A 190 21.00 -18.51 4.35
C THR A 190 21.99 -17.35 4.29
N THR A 191 21.50 -16.14 4.04
CA THR A 191 22.24 -14.87 4.01
C THR A 191 21.63 -13.85 4.96
N GLU A 192 22.39 -12.82 5.31
CA GLU A 192 21.87 -11.70 6.10
C GLU A 192 21.01 -10.80 5.21
N ILE A 193 19.73 -10.68 5.55
CA ILE A 193 18.74 -9.94 4.75
C ILE A 193 18.54 -8.55 5.40
N ASP A 194 19.42 -7.60 5.11
CA ASP A 194 19.45 -6.27 5.76
C ASP A 194 18.10 -5.53 5.77
N TYR A 195 17.30 -5.67 4.71
CA TYR A 195 16.04 -4.95 4.57
C TYR A 195 14.89 -5.56 5.39
N PHE A 196 14.87 -6.88 5.58
CA PHE A 196 13.87 -7.59 6.40
C PHE A 196 14.33 -7.79 7.85
N LEU A 197 15.62 -8.02 8.06
CA LEU A 197 16.24 -8.48 9.30
C LEU A 197 17.60 -7.82 9.52
N PRO A 198 17.62 -6.50 9.77
CA PRO A 198 18.88 -5.79 9.98
C PRO A 198 19.63 -6.37 11.19
N GLY A 199 20.85 -6.87 10.97
CA GLY A 199 21.76 -7.34 12.01
C GLY A 199 21.55 -8.77 12.52
N ILE A 200 20.73 -9.59 11.84
CA ILE A 200 20.49 -10.99 12.23
C ILE A 200 21.28 -11.93 11.31
N LYS A 201 22.15 -12.73 11.91
CA LYS A 201 22.93 -13.74 11.20
C LYS A 201 22.05 -14.83 10.57
N PRO A 202 22.49 -15.44 9.46
CA PRO A 202 21.82 -16.57 8.84
C PRO A 202 21.47 -17.66 9.85
N THR A 203 20.19 -18.00 9.97
CA THR A 203 19.70 -19.03 10.91
C THR A 203 19.52 -20.39 10.25
N GLY A 204 19.58 -20.46 8.92
CA GLY A 204 19.36 -21.67 8.13
C GLY A 204 17.91 -22.19 8.16
N LYS A 205 16.98 -21.42 8.72
CA LYS A 205 15.56 -21.81 8.81
C LYS A 205 14.78 -21.31 7.61
N ARG A 206 13.79 -22.09 7.20
CA ARG A 206 12.80 -21.67 6.19
C ARG A 206 11.85 -20.65 6.82
N LEU A 207 11.58 -19.58 6.08
CA LEU A 207 10.60 -18.57 6.43
C LEU A 207 9.51 -18.48 5.37
N GLU A 208 8.29 -18.24 5.84
CA GLU A 208 7.12 -17.99 5.03
C GLU A 208 6.29 -16.88 5.69
N ILE A 209 6.16 -15.73 5.01
CA ILE A 209 5.42 -14.58 5.53
C ILE A 209 4.52 -13.97 4.47
N ALA A 210 3.39 -13.41 4.92
CA ALA A 210 2.55 -12.56 4.09
C ALA A 210 3.09 -11.12 4.10
N LEU A 211 3.18 -10.52 2.91
CA LEU A 211 3.67 -9.20 2.63
C LEU A 211 2.61 -8.43 1.83
N VAL A 212 2.36 -7.18 2.19
CA VAL A 212 1.55 -6.26 1.39
C VAL A 212 2.43 -5.11 0.90
N GLY A 213 2.57 -4.98 -0.41
CA GLY A 213 3.27 -3.88 -1.09
C GLY A 213 2.27 -2.89 -1.65
N VAL A 214 2.32 -1.63 -1.19
CA VAL A 214 1.56 -0.52 -1.78
C VAL A 214 2.49 0.31 -2.63
N VAL A 215 2.26 0.31 -3.94
CA VAL A 215 3.11 0.95 -4.95
C VAL A 215 2.34 2.07 -5.62
N ALA A 216 2.88 3.30 -5.65
CA ALA A 216 2.22 4.42 -6.33
C ALA A 216 2.84 4.72 -7.70
N PHE A 217 2.09 5.38 -8.57
CA PHE A 217 2.52 5.79 -9.90
C PHE A 217 2.16 7.25 -10.14
N ARG A 218 3.04 7.99 -10.81
CA ARG A 218 2.75 9.33 -11.34
C ARG A 218 2.96 9.31 -12.84
N GLY A 219 1.85 9.37 -13.58
CA GLY A 219 1.89 9.23 -15.03
C GLY A 219 2.23 7.80 -15.44
N ASP A 220 3.21 7.68 -16.33
CA ASP A 220 3.87 6.47 -16.81
C ASP A 220 5.03 6.01 -15.92
N LYS A 221 5.37 6.79 -14.89
CA LYS A 221 6.55 6.54 -14.05
C LYS A 221 6.17 5.99 -12.69
N LEU A 222 6.98 5.05 -12.23
CA LEU A 222 6.91 4.56 -10.87
C LEU A 222 7.34 5.71 -9.95
N THR A 223 6.38 6.24 -9.20
CA THR A 223 6.76 6.93 -7.97
C THR A 223 7.01 5.83 -6.97
N PHE A 224 8.26 5.62 -6.62
CA PHE A 224 8.59 4.86 -5.43
C PHE A 224 7.93 5.62 -4.27
N GLU A 225 6.70 5.26 -3.95
CA GLU A 225 6.05 5.48 -2.67
C GLU A 225 5.76 4.07 -2.15
N THR A 226 6.76 3.19 -2.23
CA THR A 226 6.59 1.77 -1.96
C THR A 226 6.53 1.62 -0.45
N ARG A 227 5.36 1.26 0.05
CA ARG A 227 5.14 0.96 1.46
C ARG A 227 4.88 -0.52 1.59
N SER A 228 5.82 -1.22 2.19
CA SER A 228 5.76 -2.65 2.40
C SER A 228 5.44 -2.94 3.86
N TYR A 229 4.42 -3.74 4.08
CA TYR A 229 3.92 -4.15 5.39
C TYR A 229 4.03 -5.66 5.53
N TRP A 230 4.56 -6.13 6.65
CA TRP A 230 4.63 -7.56 6.97
C TRP A 230 4.58 -7.76 8.49
N ASP A 231 4.40 -9.02 8.90
CA ASP A 231 4.39 -9.41 10.31
C ASP A 231 5.81 -9.75 10.81
N GLN A 232 6.43 -8.78 11.48
CA GLN A 232 7.77 -8.95 12.06
C GLN A 232 7.78 -9.97 13.22
N ALA A 233 6.70 -10.09 13.99
CA ALA A 233 6.68 -10.98 15.15
C ALA A 233 6.64 -12.45 14.72
N SER A 234 5.77 -12.79 13.75
CA SER A 234 5.73 -14.13 13.17
C SER A 234 7.05 -14.51 12.50
N LEU A 235 7.72 -13.54 11.88
CA LEU A 235 9.03 -13.75 11.29
C LEU A 235 10.11 -14.05 12.35
N LEU A 236 10.17 -13.27 13.44
CA LEU A 236 11.12 -13.50 14.54
C LEU A 236 10.87 -14.84 15.26
N VAL A 237 9.62 -15.27 15.41
CA VAL A 237 9.27 -16.60 15.95
C VAL A 237 9.76 -17.72 15.02
N GLN A 238 9.54 -17.60 13.71
CA GLN A 238 10.02 -18.59 12.73
C GLN A 238 11.56 -18.73 12.77
N LEU A 239 12.27 -17.64 12.96
CA LEU A 239 13.73 -17.64 13.11
C LEU A 239 14.19 -18.20 14.46
N GLY A 240 13.28 -18.32 15.44
CA GLY A 240 13.58 -18.76 16.81
C GLY A 240 14.27 -17.68 17.65
N LEU A 241 14.10 -16.41 17.29
CA LEU A 241 14.60 -15.27 18.05
C LEU A 241 13.59 -14.79 19.10
N LEU A 242 12.32 -15.16 18.94
CA LEU A 242 11.24 -14.85 19.86
C LEU A 242 10.58 -16.15 20.33
N ASP A 243 10.43 -16.31 21.66
CA ASP A 243 9.67 -17.43 22.22
C ASP A 243 8.17 -17.15 22.03
N PRO A 244 7.41 -18.02 21.34
CA PRO A 244 5.98 -17.83 21.16
C PRO A 244 5.17 -17.98 22.45
N LYS A 245 5.76 -18.52 23.54
CA LYS A 245 5.04 -18.71 24.80
C LYS A 245 4.51 -17.40 25.38
N GLY A 246 3.18 -17.32 25.50
CA GLY A 246 2.48 -16.17 26.09
C GLY A 246 2.21 -15.03 25.10
N LEU A 247 2.57 -15.18 23.82
CA LEU A 247 2.32 -14.17 22.78
C LEU A 247 1.25 -14.67 21.79
N PRO A 248 0.33 -13.80 21.33
CA PRO A 248 -0.69 -14.16 20.34
C PRO A 248 -0.08 -14.15 18.92
N VAL A 249 0.86 -15.05 18.64
CA VAL A 249 1.58 -15.14 17.36
C VAL A 249 1.41 -16.54 16.78
N ALA A 250 1.00 -16.64 15.50
CA ALA A 250 0.78 -17.91 14.81
C ALA A 250 1.97 -18.35 13.93
N GLY A 251 2.96 -17.49 13.69
CA GLY A 251 4.16 -17.84 12.94
C GLY A 251 3.87 -18.11 11.46
N ALA A 252 4.36 -19.23 10.92
CA ALA A 252 4.19 -19.60 9.51
C ALA A 252 2.74 -19.87 9.11
N GLU A 253 1.87 -20.18 10.08
CA GLU A 253 0.44 -20.42 9.83
C GLU A 253 -0.27 -19.19 9.27
N VAL A 254 0.25 -17.98 9.55
CA VAL A 254 -0.28 -16.73 8.98
C VAL A 254 -0.18 -16.74 7.46
N GLY A 255 0.97 -17.12 6.91
CA GLY A 255 1.18 -17.21 5.46
C GLY A 255 0.26 -18.26 4.83
N HIS A 256 0.18 -19.44 5.45
CA HIS A 256 -0.71 -20.51 4.96
C HIS A 256 -2.19 -20.11 4.97
N LYS A 257 -2.64 -19.37 6.00
CA LYS A 257 -4.05 -18.94 6.12
C LYS A 257 -4.43 -17.91 5.06
N VAL A 258 -3.48 -17.08 4.62
CA VAL A 258 -3.69 -16.14 3.51
C VAL A 258 -3.84 -16.89 2.19
N VAL A 259 -3.05 -17.94 1.96
CA VAL A 259 -3.14 -18.77 0.74
C VAL A 259 -4.41 -19.62 0.73
N ASP A 260 -4.73 -20.26 1.85
CA ASP A 260 -5.88 -21.15 1.98
C ASP A 260 -6.73 -20.77 3.21
N PRO A 261 -7.67 -19.82 3.06
CA PRO A 261 -8.54 -19.41 4.15
C PRO A 261 -9.54 -20.50 4.56
N PHE A 262 -9.78 -21.53 3.73
CA PHE A 262 -10.76 -22.58 3.99
C PHE A 262 -10.15 -23.85 4.59
N GLY A 263 -8.88 -24.16 4.27
CA GLY A 263 -8.20 -25.37 4.73
C GLY A 263 -7.69 -25.30 6.18
N LEU A 264 -7.48 -24.11 6.74
CA LEU A 264 -6.99 -23.95 8.11
C LEU A 264 -8.09 -23.48 9.08
N PRO A 265 -8.17 -24.05 10.30
CA PRO A 265 -9.14 -23.63 11.30
C PRO A 265 -8.87 -22.19 11.73
N SER A 266 -9.91 -21.36 11.73
CA SER A 266 -9.85 -20.02 12.31
C SER A 266 -9.94 -20.06 13.83
N ASN A 267 -9.54 -18.97 14.50
CA ASN A 267 -9.77 -18.74 15.93
C ASN A 267 -9.00 -19.66 16.91
N THR A 268 -7.92 -20.29 16.47
CA THR A 268 -7.06 -21.14 17.32
C THR A 268 -6.47 -20.39 18.53
N LEU A 269 -6.17 -19.10 18.38
CA LEU A 269 -5.64 -18.24 19.44
C LEU A 269 -6.74 -17.57 20.30
N LEU A 270 -8.01 -17.66 19.91
CA LEU A 270 -9.13 -17.09 20.69
C LEU A 270 -9.60 -18.09 21.74
N ALA A 271 -9.04 -18.01 22.95
CA ALA A 271 -9.41 -18.90 24.06
C ALA A 271 -10.92 -18.92 24.37
N ARG A 272 -11.59 -17.77 24.24
CA ARG A 272 -13.05 -17.62 24.48
C ARG A 272 -13.92 -18.07 23.31
N TRP A 273 -13.35 -18.48 22.17
CA TRP A 273 -14.13 -18.97 21.03
C TRP A 273 -15.00 -20.19 21.40
N LYS A 274 -14.52 -21.02 22.33
CA LYS A 274 -15.27 -22.16 22.86
C LYS A 274 -16.53 -21.74 23.62
N GLU A 275 -16.57 -20.54 24.19
CA GLU A 275 -17.73 -20.04 24.95
C GLU A 275 -18.91 -19.66 24.04
N SER A 276 -18.69 -19.58 22.73
CA SER A 276 -19.73 -19.36 21.72
C SER A 276 -20.24 -20.65 21.08
N GLU A 277 -19.62 -21.80 21.35
CA GLU A 277 -20.11 -23.09 20.84
C GLU A 277 -21.52 -23.37 21.37
N GLY A 278 -22.50 -23.49 20.47
CA GLY A 278 -23.90 -23.80 20.80
C GLY A 278 -24.77 -22.60 21.20
N LYS A 279 -24.25 -21.36 21.17
CA LYS A 279 -25.10 -20.17 21.29
C LYS A 279 -25.85 -19.92 19.96
N PRO A 280 -27.12 -19.47 20.02
CA PRO A 280 -27.85 -19.10 18.81
C PRO A 280 -27.11 -17.98 18.08
N ILE A 281 -27.08 -18.07 16.75
CA ILE A 281 -26.43 -17.11 15.83
C ILE A 281 -27.46 -16.08 15.32
N ASP A 282 -28.70 -16.18 15.82
CA ASP A 282 -29.87 -15.42 15.37
C ASP A 282 -29.94 -14.02 16.00
#